data_AF-A0A2D4JA98-F1
#
_entry.id   AF-A0A2D4JA98-F1
#
_cell.length_a   1.000
_cell.length_b   1.000
_cell.length_c   1.000
_cell.angle_alpha   90.00
_cell.angle_beta   90.00
_cell.angle_gamma   90.00
#
_symmetry.space_group_name_H-M   'P 1'
#
loop_
_entity.id
_entity.type
_entity.pdbx_description
1 polymer ?
#
loop_
_entity_poly.entity_id
_entity_poly.type
_entity_poly.pdbx_seq_one_letter_code
_entity_poly.pdbx_strand_id
1 'polypeptide(L)'
;MLEVELEEEVVKGCMVAWAQNIGHNINLTQWENMWTRNHKLTKSVSYKENIYKMFYRWYLPPLRLEKMYPKMDLTCWKCKKEIGTFYHMWWLCPEIQKYWLKIQHWLQ
;
A
#
# COMPACT_ATOMS: atom_id res chain seq x y z
N MET A 1 -25.44 -5.32 9.77
CA MET A 1 -24.80 -4.88 11.03
C MET A 1 -23.30 -4.56 10.88
N LEU A 2 -22.61 -5.01 9.81
CA LEU A 2 -21.20 -4.65 9.52
C LEU A 2 -21.03 -3.59 8.42
N GLU A 3 -22.11 -3.20 7.74
CA GLU A 3 -22.05 -2.27 6.60
C GLU A 3 -22.10 -0.80 7.02
N VAL A 4 -22.55 -0.49 8.25
CA VAL A 4 -22.87 0.87 8.71
C VAL A 4 -21.71 1.55 9.46
N GLU A 5 -20.66 0.81 9.87
CA GLU A 5 -19.53 1.39 10.62
C GLU A 5 -18.34 1.81 9.74
N LEU A 6 -18.42 1.62 8.42
CA LEU A 6 -17.34 1.97 7.48
C LEU A 6 -17.45 3.40 6.90
N GLU A 7 -18.55 4.12 7.21
CA GLU A 7 -18.88 5.40 6.57
C GLU A 7 -18.23 6.62 7.23
N GLU A 8 -17.63 6.51 8.43
CA GLU A 8 -17.04 7.68 9.10
C GLU A 8 -15.58 7.46 9.51
N GLU A 9 -14.67 7.54 8.53
CA GLU A 9 -13.30 7.97 8.82
C GLU A 9 -12.92 9.07 7.81
N VAL A 10 -13.28 10.31 8.17
CA VAL A 10 -13.27 11.50 7.31
C VAL A 10 -11.86 11.89 6.82
N VAL A 11 -10.79 11.37 7.44
CA VAL A 11 -9.43 11.39 6.88
C VAL A 11 -8.70 10.14 7.34
N LYS A 12 -8.59 9.14 6.46
CA LYS A 12 -7.84 7.92 6.77
C LYS A 12 -6.35 8.26 6.86
N GLY A 13 -5.68 7.92 7.96
CA GLY A 13 -4.24 8.19 8.12
C GLY A 13 -3.37 7.65 6.97
N CYS A 14 -3.83 6.62 6.26
CA CYS A 14 -3.21 6.12 5.05
C CYS A 14 -3.27 7.11 3.86
N MET A 15 -4.35 7.88 3.71
CA MET A 15 -4.50 8.89 2.66
C MET A 15 -3.45 10.00 2.81
N VAL A 16 -3.27 10.50 4.05
CA VAL A 16 -2.23 11.51 4.36
C VAL A 16 -0.84 10.94 4.07
N ALA A 17 -0.58 9.70 4.49
CA ALA A 17 0.72 9.06 4.29
C ALA A 17 1.01 8.79 2.79
N TRP A 18 -0.02 8.54 1.97
CA TRP A 18 0.12 8.47 0.51
C TRP A 18 0.37 9.84 -0.11
N ALA A 19 -0.38 10.88 0.29
CA ALA A 19 -0.15 12.25 -0.18
C ALA A 19 1.28 12.71 0.08
N GLN A 20 1.82 12.42 1.27
CA GLN A 20 3.22 12.70 1.62
C GLN A 20 4.23 11.95 0.74
N ASN A 21 3.97 10.68 0.41
CA ASN A 21 4.89 9.90 -0.43
C ASN A 21 4.85 10.30 -1.91
N ILE A 22 3.68 10.73 -2.40
CA ILE A 22 3.50 11.18 -3.79
C ILE A 22 3.96 12.64 -3.95
N GLY A 23 3.95 13.43 -2.88
CA GLY A 23 4.27 14.86 -2.92
C GLY A 23 3.12 15.74 -3.43
N HIS A 24 1.91 15.20 -3.49
CA HIS A 24 0.70 15.89 -3.95
C HIS A 24 -0.48 15.58 -3.03
N ASN A 25 -1.33 16.58 -2.80
CA ASN A 25 -2.53 16.41 -2.01
C ASN A 25 -3.51 15.45 -2.69
N ILE A 26 -4.12 14.58 -1.90
CA ILE A 26 -5.20 13.69 -2.31
C ILE A 26 -6.44 14.11 -1.54
N ASN A 27 -7.46 14.59 -2.24
CA ASN A 27 -8.74 14.89 -1.61
C ASN A 27 -9.62 13.62 -1.48
N LEU A 28 -10.66 13.71 -0.66
CA LEU A 28 -11.52 12.56 -0.36
C LEU A 28 -12.21 12.01 -1.62
N THR A 29 -12.71 12.87 -2.49
CA THR A 29 -13.35 12.46 -3.75
C THR A 29 -12.40 11.71 -4.68
N GLN A 30 -11.14 12.16 -4.80
CA GLN A 30 -10.10 11.46 -5.56
C GLN A 30 -9.81 10.10 -4.94
N TRP A 31 -9.68 10.05 -3.63
CA TRP A 31 -9.46 8.81 -2.88
C TRP A 31 -10.57 7.78 -3.11
N GLU A 32 -11.83 8.18 -2.94
CA GLU A 32 -13.01 7.35 -3.15
C GLU A 32 -13.13 6.87 -4.59
N ASN A 33 -12.83 7.73 -5.56
CA ASN A 33 -12.83 7.36 -6.97
C ASN A 33 -11.77 6.31 -7.29
N MET A 34 -10.55 6.45 -6.77
CA MET A 34 -9.49 5.44 -6.92
C MET A 34 -9.90 4.11 -6.30
N TRP A 35 -10.46 4.13 -5.09
CA TRP A 35 -10.95 2.94 -4.42
C TRP A 35 -12.08 2.24 -5.19
N THR A 36 -13.05 3.03 -5.67
CA THR A 36 -14.23 2.54 -6.39
C THR A 36 -13.85 1.87 -7.71
N ARG A 37 -12.83 2.37 -8.39
CA ARG A 37 -12.28 1.75 -9.60
C ARG A 37 -11.53 0.46 -9.26
N ASN A 38 -10.61 0.52 -8.28
CA ASN A 38 -9.74 -0.60 -7.95
C ASN A 38 -10.49 -1.83 -7.42
N HIS A 39 -11.49 -1.67 -6.55
CA HIS A 39 -12.21 -2.83 -5.98
C HIS A 39 -13.02 -3.62 -7.03
N LYS A 40 -13.35 -3.00 -8.18
CA LYS A 40 -14.09 -3.62 -9.29
C LYS A 40 -13.19 -4.31 -10.32
N LEU A 41 -11.86 -4.13 -10.26
CA LEU A 41 -10.93 -4.65 -11.27
C LEU A 41 -10.87 -6.18 -11.32
N THR A 42 -11.14 -6.85 -10.21
CA THR A 42 -10.96 -8.30 -10.10
C THR A 42 -11.99 -8.91 -9.16
N LYS A 43 -12.47 -10.11 -9.51
CA LYS A 43 -13.34 -10.91 -8.63
C LYS A 43 -12.52 -11.78 -7.66
N SER A 44 -11.24 -12.01 -7.96
CA SER A 44 -10.40 -12.87 -7.14
C SER A 44 -10.09 -12.22 -5.79
N VAL A 45 -10.35 -12.97 -4.73
CA VAL A 45 -10.18 -12.53 -3.34
C VAL A 45 -8.73 -12.18 -3.04
N SER A 46 -7.77 -12.97 -3.53
CA SER A 46 -6.35 -12.74 -3.29
C SER A 46 -5.86 -11.42 -3.91
N TYR A 47 -6.35 -11.09 -5.11
CA TYR A 47 -6.03 -9.80 -5.72
C TYR A 47 -6.72 -8.64 -5.02
N LYS A 48 -7.98 -8.79 -4.59
CA LYS A 48 -8.66 -7.79 -3.77
C LYS A 48 -7.88 -7.53 -2.48
N GLU A 49 -7.47 -8.57 -1.77
CA GLU A 49 -6.67 -8.46 -0.54
C GLU A 49 -5.37 -7.68 -0.78
N ASN A 50 -4.67 -7.93 -1.89
CA ASN A 50 -3.48 -7.16 -2.26
C ASN A 50 -3.79 -5.67 -2.47
N ILE A 51 -4.91 -5.35 -3.10
CA ILE A 51 -5.38 -3.96 -3.25
C ILE A 51 -5.62 -3.34 -1.87
N TYR A 52 -6.29 -4.03 -0.94
CA TYR A 52 -6.45 -3.52 0.43
C TYR A 52 -5.11 -3.30 1.15
N LYS A 53 -4.21 -4.29 1.07
CA LYS A 53 -2.87 -4.25 1.67
C LYS A 53 -2.05 -3.06 1.19
N MET A 54 -2.12 -2.75 -0.11
CA MET A 54 -1.43 -1.60 -0.71
C MET A 54 -2.18 -0.30 -0.41
N PHE A 55 -3.45 -0.19 -0.82
CA PHE A 55 -4.21 1.06 -0.81
C PHE A 55 -4.42 1.59 0.61
N TYR A 56 -4.93 0.74 1.51
CA TYR A 56 -5.15 1.11 2.91
C TYR A 56 -3.91 0.97 3.79
N ARG A 57 -2.76 0.60 3.20
CA ARG A 57 -1.51 0.33 3.92
C ARG A 57 -1.63 -0.72 5.02
N TRP A 58 -2.46 -1.73 4.80
CA TRP A 58 -2.66 -2.85 5.74
C TRP A 58 -1.53 -3.88 5.67
N TYR A 59 -0.70 -3.88 4.62
CA TYR A 59 0.50 -4.70 4.61
C TYR A 59 1.39 -4.41 5.83
N LEU A 60 1.91 -5.46 6.46
CA LEU A 60 2.79 -5.37 7.62
C LEU A 60 4.25 -5.49 7.17
N PRO A 61 4.96 -4.36 6.96
CA PRO A 61 6.37 -4.39 6.60
C PRO A 61 7.24 -4.70 7.86
N PRO A 62 8.51 -5.10 7.69
CA PRO A 62 9.46 -5.38 8.78
C PRO A 62 9.46 -4.30 9.87
N LEU A 63 9.46 -3.02 9.49
CA LEU A 63 9.44 -1.91 10.44
C LEU A 63 8.20 -1.90 11.35
N ARG A 64 7.06 -2.39 10.86
CA ARG A 64 5.83 -2.49 11.66
C ARG A 64 5.80 -3.78 12.48
N LEU A 65 6.36 -4.86 11.95
CA LEU A 65 6.41 -6.16 12.61
C LEU A 65 7.38 -6.19 13.78
N GLU A 66 8.50 -5.47 13.71
CA GLU A 66 9.46 -5.39 14.82
C GLU A 66 8.83 -4.83 16.10
N LYS A 67 7.85 -3.91 15.96
CA LYS A 67 7.07 -3.41 17.11
C LYS A 67 6.22 -4.49 17.79
N MET A 68 5.84 -5.53 17.07
CA MET A 68 5.04 -6.65 17.58
C MET A 68 5.94 -7.79 18.08
N TYR A 69 7.07 -7.99 17.39
CA TYR A 69 8.04 -9.04 17.66
C TYR A 69 9.42 -8.41 17.87
N PRO A 70 9.74 -7.99 19.10
CA PRO A 70 11.02 -7.38 19.41
C PRO A 70 12.18 -8.29 18.98
N LYS A 71 13.24 -7.71 18.40
CA LYS A 71 14.41 -8.40 17.81
C LYS A 71 14.21 -8.98 16.41
N MET A 72 13.08 -8.71 15.75
CA MET A 72 12.93 -9.04 14.33
C MET A 72 13.89 -8.23 13.47
N ASP A 73 14.44 -8.84 12.43
CA ASP A 73 15.22 -8.13 11.43
C ASP A 73 14.34 -7.12 10.66
N LEU A 74 14.76 -5.86 10.69
CA LEU A 74 14.10 -4.73 10.04
C LEU A 74 14.40 -4.62 8.54
N THR A 75 15.34 -5.40 8.02
CA THR A 75 15.73 -5.31 6.62
C THR A 75 14.59 -5.72 5.68
N CYS A 76 14.52 -5.05 4.53
CA CYS A 76 13.58 -5.35 3.48
C CYS A 76 13.76 -6.80 3.00
N TRP A 77 12.68 -7.58 2.98
CA TRP A 77 12.72 -8.99 2.57
C TRP A 77 13.12 -9.22 1.10
N LYS A 78 13.11 -8.18 0.27
CA LYS A 78 13.38 -8.27 -1.16
C LYS A 78 14.83 -7.90 -1.47
N CYS A 79 15.24 -6.68 -1.13
CA CYS A 79 16.60 -6.21 -1.42
C CYS A 79 17.62 -6.59 -0.34
N LYS A 80 17.19 -6.96 0.87
CA LYS A 80 18.04 -7.34 2.02
C LYS A 80 19.08 -6.27 2.41
N LYS A 81 18.82 -5.00 2.10
CA LYS A 81 19.75 -3.88 2.27
C LYS A 81 19.17 -2.76 3.13
N GLU A 82 18.08 -2.18 2.67
CA GLU A 82 17.42 -1.05 3.35
C GLU A 82 16.41 -1.52 4.38
N ILE A 83 16.02 -0.61 5.29
CA ILE A 83 14.91 -0.85 6.22
C ILE A 83 13.63 -1.11 5.41
N GLY A 84 12.94 -2.20 5.74
CA GLY A 84 11.64 -2.55 5.20
C GLY A 84 10.56 -1.62 5.74
N THR A 85 10.52 -0.39 5.23
CA THR A 85 9.37 0.52 5.40
C THR A 85 8.27 0.14 4.41
N PHE A 86 7.02 0.55 4.69
CA PHE A 86 5.90 0.29 3.79
C PHE A 86 6.20 0.81 2.37
N TYR A 87 6.60 2.08 2.25
CA TYR A 87 6.84 2.71 0.96
C TYR A 87 8.05 2.10 0.24
N HIS A 88 9.10 1.72 0.97
CA HIS A 88 10.23 1.00 0.39
C HIS A 88 9.78 -0.32 -0.24
N MET A 89 9.02 -1.13 0.50
CA MET A 89 8.64 -2.47 0.04
C MET A 89 7.67 -2.50 -1.15
N TRP A 90 6.93 -1.43 -1.40
CA TRP A 90 5.97 -1.34 -2.51
C TRP A 90 6.45 -0.48 -3.68
N TRP A 91 7.38 0.47 -3.46
CA TRP A 91 7.77 1.45 -4.48
C TRP A 91 9.28 1.66 -4.61
N LEU A 92 9.99 1.95 -3.51
CA LEU A 92 11.41 2.37 -3.61
C LEU A 92 12.39 1.20 -3.73
N CYS A 93 11.98 -0.02 -3.36
CA CYS A 93 12.86 -1.18 -3.39
C CYS A 93 13.35 -1.44 -4.83
N PRO A 94 14.67 -1.52 -5.07
CA PRO A 94 15.21 -1.74 -6.42
C PRO A 94 14.66 -3.01 -7.08
N GLU A 95 14.48 -4.08 -6.30
CA GLU A 95 13.88 -5.33 -6.80
C GLU A 95 12.42 -5.15 -7.23
N ILE A 96 11.67 -4.25 -6.59
CA ILE A 96 10.28 -3.96 -6.95
C ILE A 96 10.19 -3.03 -8.15
N GLN A 97 11.07 -2.04 -8.25
CA GLN A 97 11.13 -1.15 -9.40
C GLN A 97 11.35 -1.92 -10.70
N LYS A 98 12.14 -3.01 -10.70
CA LYS A 98 12.26 -3.91 -11.85
C LYS A 98 10.92 -4.46 -12.34
N TYR A 99 9.98 -4.78 -11.43
CA TYR A 99 8.64 -5.24 -11.82
C TYR A 99 7.77 -4.09 -12.34
N TRP A 100 7.82 -2.92 -11.70
CA TRP A 100 7.07 -1.74 -12.17
C TRP A 100 7.50 -1.31 -13.57
N LEU A 101 8.80 -1.33 -13.87
CA LEU A 101 9.31 -1.05 -15.22
C LEU A 101 8.78 -2.04 -16.26
N LYS A 102 8.68 -3.33 -15.92
CA LYS A 102 8.07 -4.33 -16.82
C LYS A 102 6.59 -4.05 -17.08
N ILE A 103 5.83 -3.67 -16.05
CA ILE A 103 4.42 -3.30 -16.20
C ILE A 103 4.28 -2.04 -17.04
N GLN A 104 5.12 -1.03 -16.79
CA GLN A 104 5.14 0.20 -17.58
C GLN A 104 5.40 -0.09 -19.06
N HIS A 105 6.41 -0.91 -19.37
CA HIS A 105 6.70 -1.32 -20.74
C HIS A 105 5.57 -2.15 -21.38
N TRP A 106 4.79 -2.90 -20.59
CA TRP A 106 3.65 -3.66 -21.11
C TRP A 106 2.43 -2.78 -21.42
N LEU A 107 2.29 -1.65 -20.71
CA LEU A 107 1.19 -0.70 -20.91
C LEU A 107 1.43 0.28 -22.07
N GLN A 108 2.68 0.40 -22.54
CA GLN A 108 3.08 1.21 -23.70
C GLN A 108 3.03 0.38 -24.98
#